data_AF-A0A7I0J4L9-F1
#
_entry.id   AF-A0A7I0J4L9-F1
#
_cell.length_a   1.000
_cell.length_b   1.000
_cell.length_c   1.000
_cell.angle_alpha   90.00
_cell.angle_beta   90.00
_cell.angle_gamma   90.00
#
_symmetry.space_group_name_H-M   'P 1'
#
loop_
_entity.id
_entity.type
_entity.pdbx_description
1 polymer ?
#
loop_
_entity_poly.entity_id
_entity_poly.type
_entity_poly.pdbx_seq_one_letter_code
_entity_poly.pdbx_strand_id
1 'polypeptide(L)'
;PFLAKAHSAVRPITSIRIWNRTPANAEKVAAALRAEGLPASAAGDLDAELAEADIVASATISNTPLVKGALLKPGAHVDLVGGFTPHMREADDDAL
;
A
#
# COMPACT_ATOMS: atom_id res chain seq x y z
N PRO A 1 1.28 9.57 1.72
CA PRO A 1 1.52 9.54 3.19
C PRO A 1 0.22 9.48 4.02
N PHE A 2 -0.89 10.08 3.57
CA PHE A 2 -2.10 10.20 4.39
C PHE A 2 -2.76 8.88 4.78
N LEU A 3 -2.83 7.89 3.89
CA LEU A 3 -3.39 6.56 4.23
C LEU A 3 -2.61 5.89 5.36
N ALA A 4 -1.28 5.90 5.27
CA ALA A 4 -0.41 5.38 6.33
C ALA A 4 -0.69 6.06 7.68
N LYS A 5 -0.80 7.39 7.70
CA LYS A 5 -1.14 8.15 8.92
C LYS A 5 -2.53 7.80 9.45
N ALA A 6 -3.53 7.70 8.57
CA ALA A 6 -4.90 7.38 8.95
C ALA A 6 -4.97 6.01 9.62
N HIS A 7 -4.34 4.98 9.04
CA HIS A 7 -4.28 3.65 9.67
C HIS A 7 -3.49 3.68 10.99
N SER A 8 -2.35 4.36 11.05
CA SER A 8 -1.56 4.48 12.28
C SER A 8 -2.28 5.22 13.41
N ALA A 9 -3.24 6.08 13.09
CA ALA A 9 -4.03 6.81 14.10
C ALA A 9 -5.08 5.93 14.81
N VAL A 10 -5.49 4.83 14.18
CA VAL A 10 -6.60 3.98 14.69
C VAL A 10 -6.19 2.51 14.91
N ARG A 11 -4.97 2.12 14.54
CA ARG A 11 -4.44 0.75 14.69
C ARG A 11 -3.01 0.76 15.21
N PRO A 12 -2.59 -0.27 15.97
CA PRO A 12 -1.22 -0.39 16.47
C PRO A 12 -0.26 -0.84 15.36
N ILE A 13 0.02 0.05 14.41
CA ILE A 13 0.90 -0.23 13.27
C ILE A 13 2.36 -0.28 13.74
N THR A 14 3.03 -1.41 13.54
CA THR A 14 4.43 -1.64 13.94
C THR A 14 5.43 -1.49 12.80
N SER A 15 4.98 -1.59 11.55
CA SER A 15 5.79 -1.38 10.35
C SER A 15 4.95 -0.82 9.20
N ILE A 16 5.55 0.00 8.35
CA ILE A 16 4.92 0.57 7.16
C ILE A 16 5.85 0.36 5.96
N ARG A 17 5.34 -0.33 4.94
CA ARG A 17 6.09 -0.65 3.73
C ARG A 17 5.53 0.18 2.58
N ILE A 18 6.36 1.08 2.05
CA ILE A 18 5.95 2.01 1.00
C ILE A 18 6.48 1.53 -0.33
N TRP A 19 5.58 1.15 -1.24
CA TRP A 19 5.94 0.85 -2.62
C TRP A 19 5.51 1.97 -3.57
N ASN A 20 6.28 2.19 -4.62
CA ASN A 20 5.91 3.05 -5.74
C ASN A 20 6.64 2.57 -7.00
N ARG A 21 5.98 2.67 -8.16
CA ARG A 21 6.62 2.40 -9.47
C ARG A 21 7.93 3.16 -9.66
N THR A 22 8.04 4.36 -9.10
CA THR A 22 9.30 5.11 -9.02
C THR A 22 9.90 4.97 -7.62
N PRO A 23 10.99 4.19 -7.44
CA PRO A 23 11.54 3.92 -6.11
C PRO A 23 11.91 5.17 -5.32
N ALA A 24 12.40 6.22 -5.99
CA ALA A 24 12.72 7.50 -5.36
C ALA A 24 11.48 8.17 -4.72
N ASN A 25 10.28 7.95 -5.27
CA ASN A 25 9.05 8.48 -4.68
C ASN A 25 8.62 7.68 -3.45
N ALA A 26 8.82 6.36 -3.46
CA ALA A 26 8.60 5.52 -2.28
C ALA A 26 9.49 5.98 -1.12
N GLU A 27 10.78 6.20 -1.38
CA GLU A 27 11.72 6.66 -0.36
C GLU A 27 11.37 8.05 0.17
N LYS A 28 10.97 8.99 -0.69
CA LYS A 28 10.50 10.32 -0.24
C LYS A 28 9.34 10.22 0.75
N VAL A 29 8.36 9.35 0.47
CA VAL A 29 7.21 9.15 1.37
C VAL A 29 7.62 8.45 2.65
N ALA A 30 8.46 7.41 2.57
CA ALA A 30 8.97 6.71 3.74
C ALA A 30 9.79 7.65 4.65
N ALA A 31 10.67 8.48 4.08
CA ALA A 31 11.44 9.48 4.81
C ALA A 31 10.55 10.51 5.50
N ALA A 32 9.49 11.00 4.83
CA ALA A 32 8.53 11.92 5.43
C ALA A 32 7.79 11.29 6.63
N LEU A 33 7.35 10.04 6.50
CA LEU A 33 6.71 9.32 7.61
C LEU A 33 7.68 9.06 8.78
N ARG A 34 8.94 8.70 8.48
CA ARG A 34 9.98 8.54 9.50
C ARG A 34 10.28 9.84 10.25
N ALA A 35 10.29 10.98 9.55
CA ALA A 35 10.47 12.29 10.18
C ALA A 35 9.34 12.63 11.18
N GLU A 36 8.18 11.99 11.04
CA GLU A 36 7.04 12.10 11.95
C GLU A 36 7.02 10.99 13.02
N GLY A 37 8.07 10.16 13.11
CA GLY A 37 8.21 9.09 14.09
C GLY A 37 7.51 7.77 13.73
N LEU A 38 7.01 7.62 12.49
CA LEU A 38 6.37 6.38 12.05
C LEU A 38 7.40 5.35 11.52
N PRO A 39 7.17 4.05 11.74
CA PRO A 39 8.11 2.99 11.38
C PRO A 39 8.06 2.63 9.89
N ALA A 40 8.39 3.58 9.02
CA ALA A 40 8.24 3.44 7.56
C ALA A 40 9.56 3.15 6.82
N SER A 41 9.49 2.31 5.80
CA SER A 41 10.59 1.99 4.89
C SER A 41 10.10 1.83 3.44
N ALA A 42 10.91 2.21 2.47
CA ALA A 42 10.62 1.91 1.07
C ALA A 42 10.76 0.41 0.78
N ALA A 43 9.84 -0.12 -0.03
CA ALA A 43 9.83 -1.48 -0.50
C ALA A 43 10.19 -1.53 -1.99
N GLY A 44 11.00 -2.51 -2.38
CA GLY A 44 11.43 -2.71 -3.77
C GLY A 44 10.57 -3.71 -4.54
N ASP A 45 9.93 -4.64 -3.83
CA ASP A 45 9.17 -5.74 -4.41
C ASP A 45 7.74 -5.71 -3.89
N LEU A 46 6.80 -5.28 -4.72
CA LEU A 46 5.38 -5.18 -4.31
C LEU A 46 4.80 -6.54 -3.96
N ASP A 47 5.10 -7.56 -4.76
CA ASP A 47 4.50 -8.89 -4.62
C ASP A 47 4.91 -9.53 -3.28
N ALA A 48 6.17 -9.36 -2.88
CA ALA A 48 6.66 -9.79 -1.58
C ALA A 48 5.97 -9.07 -0.41
N GLU A 49 5.70 -7.76 -0.53
CA GLU A 49 5.00 -7.02 0.54
C GLU A 49 3.53 -7.41 0.66
N LEU A 50 2.85 -7.74 -0.44
CA LEU A 50 1.44 -8.18 -0.42
C LEU A 50 1.25 -9.47 0.39
N ALA A 51 2.23 -10.36 0.35
CA ALA A 51 2.20 -11.64 1.06
C ALA A 51 2.36 -11.51 2.59
N GLU A 52 2.98 -10.42 3.05
CA GLU A 52 3.30 -10.21 4.47
C GLU A 52 2.35 -9.21 5.15
N ALA A 53 1.78 -8.28 4.38
CA ALA A 53 1.00 -7.17 4.90
C ALA A 53 -0.35 -7.61 5.49
N ASP A 54 -0.61 -7.19 6.73
CA ASP A 54 -1.94 -7.32 7.35
C ASP A 54 -2.95 -6.30 6.79
N ILE A 55 -2.45 -5.18 6.25
CA ILE A 55 -3.23 -4.11 5.64
C ILE A 55 -2.56 -3.65 4.35
N VAL A 56 -3.29 -3.69 3.25
CA VAL A 56 -2.87 -3.14 1.95
C VAL A 56 -3.72 -1.92 1.64
N ALA A 57 -3.11 -0.74 1.68
CA ALA A 57 -3.77 0.51 1.32
C ALA A 57 -3.19 1.06 0.02
N SER A 58 -4.03 1.23 -0.99
CA SER A 58 -3.63 1.67 -2.34
C SER A 58 -4.36 2.95 -2.74
N ALA A 59 -3.60 3.88 -3.34
CA ALA A 59 -4.11 5.11 -3.94
C ALA A 59 -3.34 5.42 -5.23
N THR A 60 -3.37 4.48 -6.16
CA THR A 60 -2.72 4.59 -7.46
C THR A 60 -3.72 4.92 -8.54
N ILE A 61 -3.27 5.66 -9.56
CA ILE A 61 -4.06 5.94 -10.75
C ILE A 61 -3.84 4.90 -11.85
N SER A 62 -3.52 3.66 -11.48
CA SER A 62 -3.17 2.60 -12.43
C SER A 62 -4.42 2.09 -13.16
N ASN A 63 -4.27 1.86 -14.47
CA ASN A 63 -5.24 1.08 -15.25
C ASN A 63 -4.94 -0.42 -15.22
N THR A 64 -3.78 -0.80 -14.69
CA THR A 64 -3.37 -2.20 -14.51
C THR A 64 -3.43 -2.54 -13.02
N PRO A 65 -4.11 -3.62 -12.63
CA PRO A 65 -4.10 -4.10 -11.25
C PRO A 65 -2.69 -4.30 -10.73
N LEU A 66 -2.41 -3.72 -9.56
CA LEU A 66 -1.15 -3.86 -8.85
C LEU A 66 -1.29 -4.75 -7.61
N VAL A 67 -2.43 -4.67 -6.93
CA VAL A 67 -2.77 -5.56 -5.83
C VAL A 67 -3.29 -6.87 -6.40
N LYS A 68 -2.50 -7.93 -6.25
CA LYS A 68 -2.85 -9.28 -6.73
C LYS A 68 -3.48 -10.08 -5.61
N GLY A 69 -4.75 -10.45 -5.75
CA GLY A 69 -5.51 -11.14 -4.70
C GLY A 69 -4.86 -12.45 -4.27
N ALA A 70 -4.34 -13.22 -5.22
CA ALA A 70 -3.65 -14.48 -4.96
C ALA A 70 -2.37 -14.33 -4.10
N LEU A 71 -1.82 -13.13 -3.99
CA LEU A 71 -0.63 -12.85 -3.17
C LEU A 71 -0.98 -12.25 -1.81
N LEU A 72 -2.24 -11.91 -1.54
CA LEU A 72 -2.62 -11.32 -0.27
C LEU A 72 -2.48 -12.34 0.86
N LYS A 73 -1.94 -11.86 1.98
CA LYS A 73 -1.96 -12.63 3.24
C LYS A 73 -3.40 -13.01 3.60
N PRO A 74 -3.69 -14.27 3.98
CA PRO A 74 -5.00 -14.65 4.47
C PRO A 74 -5.44 -13.76 5.64
N GLY A 75 -6.63 -13.13 5.52
CA GLY A 75 -7.17 -12.22 6.52
C GLY A 75 -6.70 -10.76 6.41
N ALA A 76 -5.92 -10.41 5.38
CA ALA A 76 -5.53 -9.03 5.12
C ALA A 76 -6.74 -8.12 4.87
N HIS A 77 -6.66 -6.89 5.37
CA HIS A 77 -7.60 -5.82 5.01
C HIS A 77 -7.08 -5.06 3.80
N VAL A 78 -7.94 -4.84 2.80
CA VAL A 78 -7.60 -4.09 1.59
C VAL A 78 -8.43 -2.81 1.53
N ASP A 79 -7.75 -1.67 1.38
CA ASP A 79 -8.33 -0.33 1.21
C ASP A 79 -7.90 0.26 -0.15
N LEU A 80 -8.85 0.42 -1.07
CA LEU A 80 -8.61 0.86 -2.46
C LEU A 80 -9.28 2.23 -2.68
N VAL A 81 -8.46 3.26 -2.89
CA VAL A 81 -8.91 4.67 -2.91
C VAL A 81 -8.71 5.34 -4.27
N GLY A 82 -7.84 4.79 -5.12
CA GLY A 82 -7.44 5.36 -6.41
C GLY A 82 -8.37 5.04 -7.59
N GLY A 83 -9.25 4.04 -7.48
CA GLY A 83 -10.22 3.68 -8.52
C GLY A 83 -11.43 4.62 -8.60
N PHE A 84 -11.28 5.81 -9.19
CA PHE A 84 -12.37 6.81 -9.30
C PHE A 84 -12.95 6.97 -10.72
N THR A 85 -12.53 6.16 -11.69
CA THR A 85 -13.16 6.09 -13.03
C THR A 85 -13.44 4.63 -13.41
N PRO A 86 -14.36 4.34 -14.35
CA PRO A 86 -14.68 2.97 -14.75
C PRO A 86 -13.51 2.14 -15.33
N HIS A 87 -12.43 2.80 -15.76
CA HIS A 87 -11.27 2.14 -16.37
C HIS A 87 -10.11 1.94 -15.38
N MET A 88 -10.17 2.58 -14.22
CA MET A 88 -9.11 2.51 -13.23
C MET A 88 -9.38 1.35 -12.29
N ARG A 89 -8.34 0.56 -12.06
CA ARG A 89 -8.43 -0.64 -11.24
C ARG A 89 -7.10 -0.91 -10.56
N GLU A 90 -7.12 -0.88 -9.24
CA GLU A 90 -5.93 -1.05 -8.41
C GLU A 90 -5.66 -2.50 -8.03
N ALA A 91 -6.71 -3.32 -7.94
CA ALA A 91 -6.66 -4.72 -7.54
C ALA A 91 -7.33 -5.62 -8.57
N ASP A 92 -6.88 -6.85 -8.72
CA ASP A 92 -7.45 -7.81 -9.68
C ASP A 92 -8.75 -8.46 -9.17
N ASP A 93 -9.29 -9.43 -9.91
CA ASP A 93 -10.56 -10.09 -9.55
C ASP A 93 -10.40 -10.99 -8.32
N ASP A 94 -9.21 -11.52 -8.07
CA ASP A 94 -8.95 -12.39 -6.92
C ASP A 94 -8.96 -11.62 -5.59
N ALA A 95 -8.88 -10.28 -5.64
CA ALA A 95 -8.85 -9.39 -4.48
C ALA A 95 -10.23 -8.82 -4.10
N LEU A 96 -11.30 -9.16 -4.83
CA LEU A 96 -12.67 -8.65 -4.66
C LEU A 96 -13.64 -9.76 -4.23
#